data_AF-Q4TE50-F1
#
_entry.id   AF-Q4TE50-F1
#
_cell.length_a   1.000
_cell.length_b   1.000
_cell.length_c   1.000
_cell.angle_alpha   90.00
_cell.angle_beta   90.00
_cell.angle_gamma   90.00
#
_symmetry.space_group_name_H-M   'P 1'
#
loop_
_entity.id
_entity.type
_entity.pdbx_description
1 polymer ?
#
loop_
_entity_poly.entity_id
_entity_poly.type
_entity_poly.pdbx_seq_one_letter_code
_entity_poly.pdbx_strand_id
1 'polypeptide(L)'
;MCQIPVFCWISATVLEDMLTTDQRGELPTTLTDLYSHFLMVQTKRKKQKYEGHQRAEELTEADKEVLLKLGQLAFEHLEKGNIMFYPEDLERCGLDVSE
;
A
#
# COMPACT_ATOMS: atom_id res chain seq x y z
N MET A 1 -17.21 10.81 1.22
CA MET A 1 -16.39 9.72 0.64
C MET A 1 -16.89 8.35 1.09
N CYS A 2 -17.21 8.13 2.37
CA CYS A 2 -17.75 6.86 2.88
C CYS A 2 -19.12 6.42 2.33
N GLN A 3 -19.69 7.16 1.37
CA GLN A 3 -20.90 6.77 0.63
C GLN A 3 -20.58 5.69 -0.43
N ILE A 4 -19.32 5.56 -0.84
CA ILE A 4 -18.87 4.49 -1.73
C ILE A 4 -18.15 3.44 -0.86
N PRO A 5 -18.50 2.14 -0.95
CA PRO A 5 -18.00 1.10 -0.06
C PRO A 5 -16.47 1.02 0.04
N VAL A 6 -15.76 1.17 -1.08
CA VAL A 6 -14.28 1.08 -1.11
C VAL A 6 -13.62 2.19 -0.27
N PHE A 7 -14.12 3.42 -0.35
CA PHE A 7 -13.59 4.53 0.45
C PHE A 7 -13.93 4.36 1.93
N CYS A 8 -15.11 3.79 2.25
CA CYS A 8 -15.47 3.47 3.62
C CYS A 8 -14.48 2.45 4.22
N TRP A 9 -14.17 1.39 3.48
CA TRP A 9 -13.22 0.36 3.92
C TRP A 9 -11.79 0.89 4.06
N ILE A 10 -11.30 1.70 3.12
CA ILE A 10 -9.99 2.37 3.21
C ILE A 10 -9.93 3.23 4.47
N SER A 11 -10.94 4.07 4.68
CA SER A 11 -11.01 4.97 5.83
C SER A 11 -11.06 4.21 7.15
N ALA A 12 -11.88 3.14 7.22
CA ALA A 12 -11.97 2.29 8.40
C ALA A 12 -10.64 1.59 8.72
N THR A 13 -9.93 1.11 7.69
CA THR A 13 -8.61 0.46 7.85
C THR A 13 -7.58 1.42 8.42
N VAL A 14 -7.51 2.65 7.90
CA VAL A 14 -6.58 3.68 8.39
C VAL A 14 -6.94 4.10 9.82
N LEU A 15 -8.23 4.28 10.09
CA LEU A 15 -8.70 4.66 11.42
C LEU A 15 -8.41 3.56 12.47
N GLU A 16 -8.58 2.28 12.10
CA GLU A 16 -8.25 1.14 12.96
C GLU A 16 -6.76 1.13 13.34
N ASP A 17 -5.86 1.35 12.38
CA ASP A 17 -4.40 1.39 12.64
C ASP A 17 -4.03 2.56 13.56
N MET A 18 -4.59 3.75 13.35
CA MET A 18 -4.34 4.93 14.19
C MET A 18 -4.87 4.78 15.63
N LEU A 19 -5.94 4.02 15.84
CA LEU A 19 -6.49 3.77 17.18
C LEU A 19 -5.73 2.68 17.94
N THR A 20 -5.11 1.75 17.23
CA THR A 20 -4.44 0.57 17.81
C THR A 20 -2.93 0.80 18.00
N THR A 21 -2.32 1.66 17.20
CA THR A 21 -0.94 2.10 17.37
C THR A 21 -0.90 3.38 18.19
N ASP A 22 0.18 3.62 18.95
CA ASP A 22 0.36 4.88 19.71
C ASP A 22 0.64 6.09 18.77
N GLN A 23 0.41 5.93 17.46
CA GLN A 23 0.42 7.00 16.47
C GLN A 23 -0.86 7.84 16.60
N ARG A 24 -0.99 8.57 17.71
CA ARG A 24 -1.94 9.68 17.85
C ARG A 24 -1.52 10.89 17.01
N GLY A 25 -1.24 10.66 15.73
CA GLY A 25 -1.02 11.71 14.75
C GLY A 25 -2.32 12.41 14.38
N GLU A 26 -2.21 13.44 13.54
CA GLU A 26 -3.38 14.08 12.95
C GLU A 26 -4.08 13.12 11.97
N LEU A 27 -5.41 13.15 11.95
CA LEU A 27 -6.18 12.38 11.00
C LEU A 27 -5.84 12.80 9.56
N PRO A 28 -5.90 11.89 8.57
CA PRO A 28 -5.63 12.25 7.18
C PRO A 28 -6.61 13.34 6.73
N THR A 29 -6.09 14.50 6.32
CA THR A 29 -6.91 15.65 5.94
C THR A 29 -7.19 15.69 4.44
N THR A 30 -6.32 15.08 3.64
CA THR A 30 -6.47 14.96 2.19
C THR A 30 -6.62 13.50 1.74
N LEU A 31 -7.11 13.32 0.51
CA LEU A 31 -7.14 12.01 -0.12
C LEU A 31 -5.74 11.41 -0.28
N THR A 32 -4.76 12.23 -0.63
CA THR A 32 -3.37 11.79 -0.76
C THR A 32 -2.82 11.29 0.57
N ASP A 33 -3.12 11.98 1.68
CA ASP A 33 -2.70 11.53 3.01
C ASP A 33 -3.37 10.21 3.38
N LEU A 34 -4.67 10.10 3.09
CA LEU A 34 -5.44 8.87 3.37
C LEU A 34 -4.86 7.67 2.62
N TYR A 35 -4.60 7.82 1.31
CA TYR A 35 -4.01 6.76 0.50
C TYR A 35 -2.56 6.45 0.91
N SER A 36 -1.78 7.45 1.29
CA SER A 36 -0.41 7.27 1.79
C SER A 36 -0.40 6.47 3.09
N HIS A 37 -1.28 6.82 4.04
CA HIS A 37 -1.44 6.05 5.28
C HIS A 37 -1.93 4.64 4.99
N PHE A 38 -2.93 4.48 4.14
CA PHE A 38 -3.46 3.16 3.77
C PHE A 38 -2.36 2.27 3.18
N LEU A 39 -1.51 2.81 2.30
CA LEU A 39 -0.38 2.08 1.73
C LEU A 39 0.59 1.60 2.82
N MET A 40 0.94 2.46 3.78
CA MET A 40 1.79 2.08 4.91
C MET A 40 1.18 0.96 5.74
N VAL A 41 -0.11 1.05 6.08
CA VAL A 41 -0.84 0.01 6.84
C VAL A 41 -0.81 -1.33 6.11
N GLN A 42 -1.08 -1.32 4.81
CA GLN A 42 -1.08 -2.56 4.00
C GLN A 42 0.31 -3.19 3.93
N THR A 43 1.37 -2.38 3.75
CA THR A 43 2.74 -2.90 3.72
C THR A 43 3.14 -3.52 5.06
N LYS A 44 2.81 -2.86 6.18
CA LYS A 44 3.06 -3.41 7.53
C LYS A 44 2.32 -4.73 7.77
N ARG A 45 1.04 -4.80 7.39
CA ARG A 45 0.22 -6.02 7.50
C ARG A 45 0.77 -7.17 6.64
N LYS A 46 1.23 -6.88 5.41
CA LYS A 46 1.91 -7.87 4.56
C LYS A 46 3.13 -8.44 5.28
N LYS A 47 4.01 -7.59 5.81
CA LYS A 47 5.20 -8.04 6.54
C LYS A 47 4.88 -8.90 7.75
N GLN A 48 3.94 -8.48 8.58
CA GLN A 48 3.52 -9.28 9.74
C GLN A 48 3.01 -10.66 9.34
N LYS A 49 2.29 -10.75 8.21
CA LYS A 49 1.72 -12.01 7.71
C LYS A 49 2.79 -12.98 7.17
N TYR A 50 3.82 -12.48 6.48
CA TYR A 50 4.77 -13.32 5.74
C TYR A 50 6.19 -13.39 6.35
N GLU A 51 6.63 -12.35 7.07
CA GLU A 51 7.99 -12.22 7.61
C GLU A 51 8.06 -12.37 9.15
N GLY A 52 6.91 -12.43 9.83
CA GLY A 52 6.81 -12.67 11.28
C GLY A 52 6.72 -11.41 12.16
N HIS A 53 6.72 -11.61 13.49
CA HIS A 53 6.37 -10.61 14.52
C HIS A 53 7.50 -9.62 14.84
N GLN A 54 8.29 -9.19 13.86
CA GLN A 54 9.13 -8.01 14.09
C GLN A 54 8.24 -6.76 14.06
N ARG A 55 8.50 -5.85 14.99
CA ARG A 55 7.79 -4.58 15.12
C ARG A 55 8.07 -3.77 13.84
N ALA A 56 7.23 -3.97 12.82
CA ALA A 56 7.31 -3.32 11.53
C ALA A 56 6.86 -1.86 11.68
N GLU A 57 7.62 -1.08 12.44
CA GLU A 57 7.30 0.34 12.66
C GLU A 57 7.62 1.15 11.40
N GLU A 58 8.63 0.73 10.63
CA GLU A 58 9.16 1.46 9.48
C GLU A 58 9.29 0.61 8.21
N LEU A 59 9.12 1.27 7.06
CA LEU A 59 9.34 0.68 5.74
C LEU A 59 10.84 0.45 5.51
N THR A 60 11.21 -0.75 5.07
CA THR A 60 12.60 -1.05 4.70
C THR A 60 12.92 -0.47 3.33
N GLU A 61 14.20 -0.33 2.99
CA GLU A 61 14.62 0.08 1.63
C GLU A 61 14.10 -0.88 0.56
N ALA A 62 14.01 -2.18 0.86
CA ALA A 62 13.40 -3.16 -0.02
C ALA A 62 11.90 -2.89 -0.25
N ASP A 63 11.14 -2.48 0.77
CA ASP A 63 9.73 -2.10 0.58
C ASP A 63 9.60 -0.90 -0.35
N LYS A 64 10.45 0.11 -0.14
CA LYS A 64 10.44 1.33 -0.96
C LYS A 64 10.78 1.01 -2.40
N GLU A 65 11.74 0.13 -2.65
CA GLU A 65 12.10 -0.31 -3.99
C GLU A 65 10.94 -1.04 -4.68
N VAL A 66 10.28 -1.96 -3.97
CA VAL A 66 9.10 -2.67 -4.51
C VAL A 66 7.96 -1.71 -4.82
N LEU A 67 7.65 -0.78 -3.90
CA LEU A 67 6.61 0.23 -4.10
C LEU A 67 6.93 1.16 -5.27
N LEU A 68 8.18 1.54 -5.46
CA LEU A 68 8.61 2.37 -6.58
C LEU A 68 8.44 1.64 -7.91
N LYS A 69 8.86 0.37 -7.99
CA LYS A 69 8.68 -0.47 -9.19
C LYS A 69 7.20 -0.64 -9.54
N LEU A 70 6.36 -0.91 -8.54
CA LEU A 70 4.90 -1.01 -8.73
C LEU A 70 4.28 0.31 -9.18
N GLY A 71 4.69 1.42 -8.58
CA GLY A 71 4.24 2.76 -8.95
C GLY A 71 4.60 3.13 -10.38
N GLN A 72 5.84 2.83 -10.79
CA GLN A 72 6.29 3.01 -12.16
C GLN A 72 5.48 2.16 -13.14
N LEU A 73 5.30 0.87 -12.86
CA LEU A 73 4.51 -0.02 -13.71
C LEU A 73 3.06 0.47 -13.87
N ALA A 74 2.41 0.86 -12.78
CA ALA A 74 1.06 1.41 -12.79
C ALA A 74 0.96 2.70 -13.61
N PHE A 75 1.95 3.59 -13.49
CA PHE A 75 2.01 4.83 -14.26
C PHE A 75 2.15 4.55 -15.76
N GLU A 76 3.08 3.69 -16.17
CA GLU A 76 3.30 3.33 -17.58
C GLU A 76 2.07 2.65 -18.21
N HIS A 77 1.35 1.83 -17.44
CA HIS A 77 0.10 1.21 -17.89
C HIS A 77 -1.02 2.25 -18.03
N LEU A 78 -1.11 3.18 -17.08
CA LEU A 78 -2.09 4.26 -17.12
C LEU A 78 -1.91 5.17 -18.34
N GLU A 79 -0.66 5.53 -18.69
CA GLU A 79 -0.36 6.32 -19.90
C GLU A 79 -0.82 5.63 -21.19
N LYS A 80 -0.82 4.30 -21.21
CA LYS A 80 -1.27 3.48 -22.34
C LYS A 80 -2.77 3.17 -22.31
N GLY A 81 -3.49 3.58 -21.26
CA GLY A 81 -4.89 3.23 -21.04
C GLY A 81 -5.11 1.77 -20.63
N ASN A 82 -4.06 1.07 -20.23
CA ASN A 82 -4.13 -0.32 -19.78
C ASN A 82 -4.42 -0.36 -18.27
N ILE A 83 -5.46 -1.09 -17.88
CA ILE A 83 -5.85 -1.26 -16.47
C ILE A 83 -5.58 -2.68 -15.93
N MET A 84 -5.20 -3.60 -16.82
CA MET A 84 -4.89 -4.99 -16.50
C MET A 84 -3.38 -5.17 -16.34
N PHE A 85 -3.01 -6.06 -15.43
CA PHE A 85 -1.62 -6.45 -15.14
C PHE A 85 -1.52 -7.97 -15.17
N TYR A 86 -0.43 -8.48 -15.73
CA TYR A 86 -0.13 -9.91 -15.80
C TYR A 86 1.19 -10.23 -15.08
N PRO A 87 1.44 -11.50 -14.68
CA PRO A 87 2.71 -11.89 -14.05
C PRO A 87 3.95 -11.45 -14.85
N GLU A 88 3.88 -11.50 -16.17
CA GLU A 88 4.97 -11.08 -17.07
C GLU A 88 5.30 -9.58 -16.93
N ASP A 89 4.32 -8.75 -16.58
CA ASP A 89 4.56 -7.31 -16.33
C ASP A 89 5.37 -7.10 -15.05
N LEU A 90 5.08 -7.89 -14.02
CA LEU A 90 5.78 -7.85 -12.73
C LEU A 90 7.22 -8.37 -12.87
N GLU A 91 7.41 -9.49 -13.58
CA GLU A 91 8.72 -10.06 -13.87
C GLU A 91 9.61 -9.08 -14.65
N ARG A 92 9.06 -8.38 -15.65
CA ARG A 92 9.77 -7.36 -16.42
C ARG A 92 10.22 -6.17 -15.57
N CYS A 93 9.48 -5.85 -14.50
CA CYS A 93 9.87 -4.85 -13.52
C CYS A 93 10.84 -5.38 -12.44
N GLY A 94 11.27 -6.64 -12.54
CA GLY A 94 12.16 -7.28 -11.59
C GLY A 94 11.51 -7.53 -10.23
N LEU A 95 10.20 -7.79 -10.23
CA LEU A 95 9.44 -8.25 -9.05
C LEU A 95 9.19 -9.74 -9.19
N ASP A 96 9.52 -10.50 -8.14
CA ASP A 96 9.19 -11.92 -8.07
C ASP A 96 7.69 -12.10 -7.80
N VAL A 97 7.07 -13.06 -8.50
CA VAL A 97 5.63 -13.36 -8.46
C VAL A 97 5.37 -14.67 -7.71
N SER A 98 6.37 -15.22 -7.01
CA SER A 98 6.17 -16.41 -6.17
C SER A 98 5.10 -16.17 -5.09
N GLU A 99 4.17 -17.13 -4.94
CA GLU A 99 3.02 -17.08 -4.01
C GLU A 99 3.41 -17.24 -2.52
#